data_AF-A0A6N7YEU6-F1
#
_entry.id   AF-A0A6N7YEU6-F1
#
_cell.length_a   1.000
_cell.length_b   1.000
_cell.length_c   1.000
_cell.angle_alpha   90.00
_cell.angle_beta   90.00
_cell.angle_gamma   90.00
#
_symmetry.space_group_name_H-M   'P 1'
#
loop_
_entity.id
_entity.type
_entity.pdbx_description
1 polymer ?
#
loop_
_entity_poly.entity_id
_entity_poly.type
_entity_poly.pdbx_seq_one_letter_code
_entity_poly.pdbx_strand_id
1 'polypeptide(L)'
;MALDPQSIEKKDFPIGRRGYEPEAVDAHLAAISAEVEQLKRAKGAPASAGAASLALAASEQVRSIVEAAESSAAAIEAAAQDEAARIRAEAQSDAQGTRDDAVAKSAEHVGKVAESTQLMLQRVDAMESELGALIESLRTGANRLNADLTLLQGNMGELYGAAGSTVEPLPPVPAPAPVAADPEPEPAAAAAEPEAAPVEEPAAAEEAPGLFASTETAAPAEAPKADAAPAEGGDVEGARLIALNMALNGSSREETDTYLSENFDLADRAALLDEVYATIG
;
A
#
# COMPACT_ATOMS: atom_id res chain seq x y z
N MET A 1 -6.93 69.82 17.91
CA MET A 1 -6.55 71.23 18.14
C MET A 1 -7.82 71.98 18.53
N ALA A 2 -8.04 72.24 19.83
CA ALA A 2 -9.27 72.85 20.32
C ALA A 2 -9.14 74.38 20.24
N LEU A 3 -10.03 75.04 19.51
CA LEU A 3 -10.10 76.50 19.45
C LEU A 3 -10.80 76.99 20.71
N ASP A 4 -10.09 77.80 21.51
CA ASP A 4 -10.56 78.37 22.77
C ASP A 4 -11.58 79.49 22.48
N PRO A 5 -12.78 79.50 23.08
CA PRO A 5 -13.81 80.51 22.81
C PRO A 5 -13.32 81.96 22.97
N GLN A 6 -12.39 82.23 23.89
CA GLN A 6 -11.83 83.57 24.08
C GLN A 6 -10.92 84.03 22.92
N SER A 7 -10.40 83.10 22.12
CA SER A 7 -9.53 83.38 20.99
C SER A 7 -10.28 83.73 19.68
N ILE A 8 -11.61 83.55 19.68
CA ILE A 8 -12.50 83.94 18.58
C ILE A 8 -13.05 85.37 18.80
N GLU A 9 -13.23 85.78 20.05
CA GLU A 9 -13.85 87.07 20.42
C GLU A 9 -12.96 88.30 20.17
N LYS A 10 -11.66 88.11 19.85
CA LYS A 10 -10.65 89.19 19.77
C LYS A 10 -9.88 89.28 18.45
N LYS A 11 -10.50 88.93 17.33
CA LYS A 11 -9.88 89.13 16.00
C LYS A 11 -10.63 90.19 15.23
N ASP A 12 -10.09 91.41 15.24
CA ASP A 12 -10.40 92.46 14.26
C ASP A 12 -10.05 91.92 12.86
N PHE A 13 -11.07 91.49 12.11
CA PHE A 13 -10.90 91.10 10.72
C PHE A 13 -10.92 92.36 9.84
N PRO A 14 -9.94 92.56 8.93
CA PRO A 14 -9.88 93.76 8.09
C PRO A 14 -11.10 93.83 7.15
N ILE A 15 -11.88 94.91 7.26
CA ILE A 15 -13.14 95.12 6.54
C ILE A 15 -12.83 95.55 5.09
N GLY A 16 -12.65 94.58 4.19
CA GLY A 16 -12.62 94.84 2.76
C GLY A 16 -14.00 95.26 2.23
N ARG A 17 -14.07 96.02 1.14
CA ARG A 17 -15.31 96.55 0.51
C ARG A 17 -16.38 95.51 0.11
N ARG A 18 -16.09 94.22 0.29
CA ARG A 18 -17.06 93.11 0.31
C ARG A 18 -16.60 92.16 1.43
N GLY A 19 -17.06 92.42 2.65
CA GLY A 19 -16.82 91.57 3.82
C GLY A 19 -18.13 91.09 4.42
N TYR A 20 -18.07 90.00 5.19
CA TYR A 20 -19.21 89.50 5.97
C TYR A 20 -19.61 90.54 7.03
N GLU A 21 -20.91 90.65 7.26
CA GLU A 21 -21.47 91.54 8.27
C GLU A 21 -21.13 91.01 9.67
N PRO A 22 -20.39 91.76 10.52
CA PRO A 22 -19.91 91.26 11.82
C PRO A 22 -21.03 90.78 12.74
N GLU A 23 -22.15 91.51 12.76
CA GLU A 23 -23.30 91.17 13.61
C GLU A 23 -23.94 89.82 13.24
N ALA A 24 -23.97 89.49 11.94
CA ALA A 24 -24.49 88.20 11.46
C ALA A 24 -23.56 87.04 11.85
N VAL A 25 -22.24 87.29 11.89
CA VAL A 25 -21.25 86.29 12.33
C VAL A 25 -21.36 86.07 13.84
N ASP A 26 -21.48 87.13 14.63
CA ASP A 26 -21.60 87.02 16.09
C ASP A 26 -22.89 86.30 16.50
N ALA A 27 -24.01 86.60 15.84
CA ALA A 27 -25.27 85.89 16.05
C ALA A 27 -25.15 84.39 15.70
N HIS A 28 -24.43 84.06 14.63
CA HIS A 28 -24.20 82.67 14.23
C HIS A 28 -23.27 81.93 15.20
N LEU A 29 -22.21 82.58 15.68
CA LEU A 29 -21.31 82.00 16.68
C LEU A 29 -22.02 81.78 18.02
N ALA A 30 -22.91 82.69 18.42
CA ALA A 30 -23.75 82.52 19.60
C ALA A 30 -24.73 81.33 19.46
N ALA A 31 -25.29 81.13 18.26
CA ALA A 31 -26.13 79.96 17.99
C ALA A 31 -25.34 78.65 18.06
N ILE A 32 -24.15 78.60 17.46
CA ILE A 32 -23.26 77.43 17.50
C ILE A 32 -22.83 77.13 18.95
N SER A 33 -22.48 78.15 19.74
CA SER A 33 -22.04 77.94 21.12
C SER A 33 -23.17 77.38 22.00
N ALA A 34 -24.41 77.86 21.82
CA ALA A 34 -25.59 77.33 22.48
C ALA A 34 -25.85 75.85 22.10
N GLU A 35 -25.71 75.51 20.82
CA GLU A 35 -25.89 74.14 20.32
C GLU A 35 -24.79 73.20 20.85
N VAL A 36 -23.53 73.67 20.92
CA VAL A 36 -22.41 72.92 21.51
C VAL A 36 -22.59 72.74 23.02
N GLU A 37 -23.06 73.76 23.74
CA GLU A 37 -23.41 73.65 25.16
C GLU A 37 -24.52 72.63 25.39
N GLN A 38 -25.55 72.65 24.55
CA GLN A 38 -26.67 71.71 24.62
C GLN A 38 -26.19 70.27 24.38
N LEU A 39 -25.31 70.05 23.41
CA LEU A 39 -24.68 68.75 23.16
C LEU A 39 -23.78 68.30 24.31
N LYS A 40 -23.00 69.22 24.92
CA LYS A 40 -22.18 68.90 26.09
C LYS A 40 -23.04 68.55 27.31
N ARG A 41 -24.15 69.25 27.52
CA ARG A 41 -25.08 68.99 28.63
C ARG A 41 -25.81 67.65 28.43
N ALA A 42 -26.15 67.30 27.19
CA ALA A 42 -26.70 65.99 26.83
C ALA A 42 -25.69 64.85 27.02
N LYS A 43 -24.40 65.08 26.73
CA LYS A 43 -23.31 64.10 26.97
C LYS A 43 -22.83 64.03 28.43
N GLY A 44 -23.05 65.08 29.23
CA GLY A 44 -22.57 65.21 30.62
C GLY A 44 -23.53 64.66 31.69
N ALA A 45 -24.77 64.31 31.33
CA ALA A 45 -25.65 63.53 32.21
C ALA A 45 -25.01 62.15 32.50
N PRO A 46 -25.22 61.53 33.69
CA PRO A 46 -24.31 60.54 34.27
C PRO A 46 -24.20 59.25 33.44
N ALA A 47 -23.28 59.24 32.49
CA ALA A 47 -22.94 58.10 31.64
C ALA A 47 -22.42 56.88 32.44
N SER A 48 -22.03 57.08 33.71
CA SER A 48 -21.53 56.01 34.57
C SER A 48 -22.58 54.96 34.94
N ALA A 49 -23.85 55.34 35.08
CA ALA A 49 -24.93 54.39 35.39
C ALA A 49 -25.26 53.48 34.19
N GLY A 50 -25.25 54.04 32.97
CA GLY A 50 -25.42 53.28 31.74
C GLY A 50 -24.22 52.37 31.43
N ALA A 51 -23.00 52.86 31.69
CA ALA A 51 -21.78 52.06 31.52
C ALA A 51 -21.73 50.85 32.47
N ALA A 52 -22.19 50.99 33.71
CA ALA A 52 -22.26 49.87 34.66
C ALA A 52 -23.29 48.81 34.23
N SER A 53 -24.46 49.24 33.72
CA SER A 53 -25.47 48.32 33.17
C SER A 53 -24.99 47.58 31.92
N LEU A 54 -24.22 48.26 31.06
CA LEU A 54 -23.69 47.68 29.83
C LEU A 54 -22.55 46.69 30.14
N ALA A 55 -21.72 46.97 31.13
CA ALA A 55 -20.70 46.03 31.60
C ALA A 55 -21.31 44.76 32.22
N LEU A 56 -22.42 44.88 32.95
CA LEU A 56 -23.13 43.74 33.51
C LEU A 56 -23.76 42.87 32.41
N ALA A 57 -24.47 43.50 31.46
CA ALA A 57 -25.04 42.80 30.30
C ALA A 57 -23.96 42.13 29.43
N ALA A 58 -22.83 42.79 29.21
CA ALA A 58 -21.70 42.20 28.49
C ALA A 58 -21.11 41.00 29.25
N SER A 59 -21.01 41.07 30.58
CA SER A 59 -20.51 39.97 31.40
C SER A 59 -21.44 38.75 31.40
N GLU A 60 -22.75 38.99 31.42
CA GLU A 60 -23.77 37.93 31.28
C GLU A 60 -23.70 37.28 29.89
N GLN A 61 -23.55 38.09 28.84
CA GLN A 61 -23.41 37.59 27.47
C GLN A 61 -22.12 36.78 27.28
N VAL A 62 -20.99 37.22 27.86
CA VAL A 62 -19.74 36.44 27.83
C VAL A 62 -19.92 35.14 28.60
N ARG A 63 -20.56 35.16 29.78
CA ARG A 63 -20.85 33.94 30.54
C ARG A 63 -21.70 32.96 29.74
N SER A 64 -22.75 33.42 29.05
CA SER A 64 -23.59 32.54 28.24
C SER A 64 -22.85 31.96 27.04
N ILE A 65 -21.96 32.74 26.41
CA ILE A 65 -21.13 32.24 25.30
C ILE A 65 -20.16 31.16 25.80
N VAL A 66 -19.54 31.36 26.97
CA VAL A 66 -18.62 30.39 27.56
C VAL A 66 -19.35 29.11 27.93
N GLU A 67 -20.51 29.19 28.59
CA GLU A 67 -21.32 28.02 28.94
C GLU A 67 -21.78 27.24 27.70
N ALA A 68 -22.19 27.95 26.64
CA ALA A 68 -22.53 27.33 25.36
C ALA A 68 -21.32 26.67 24.69
N ALA A 69 -20.14 27.30 24.75
CA ALA A 69 -18.90 26.75 24.20
C ALA A 69 -18.44 25.50 24.98
N GLU A 70 -18.52 25.51 26.31
CA GLU A 70 -18.20 24.35 27.15
C GLU A 70 -19.16 23.18 26.87
N SER A 71 -20.46 23.46 26.78
CA SER A 71 -21.45 22.44 26.41
C SER A 71 -21.19 21.88 25.00
N SER A 72 -20.80 22.73 24.05
CA SER A 72 -20.45 22.31 22.70
C SER A 72 -19.18 21.47 22.67
N ALA A 73 -18.16 21.84 23.44
CA ALA A 73 -16.90 21.10 23.54
C ALA A 73 -17.15 19.70 24.12
N ALA A 74 -17.92 19.60 25.20
CA ALA A 74 -18.28 18.32 25.81
C ALA A 74 -19.06 17.41 24.85
N ALA A 75 -19.96 17.98 24.04
CA ALA A 75 -20.69 17.22 23.02
C ALA A 75 -19.77 16.71 21.90
N ILE A 76 -18.81 17.53 21.46
CA ILE A 76 -17.81 17.13 20.45
C ILE A 76 -16.91 16.01 21.00
N GLU A 77 -16.46 16.12 22.24
CA GLU A 77 -15.64 15.09 22.89
C GLU A 77 -16.38 13.77 23.02
N ALA A 78 -17.64 13.80 23.46
CA ALA A 78 -18.48 12.59 23.54
C ALA A 78 -18.66 11.94 22.16
N ALA A 79 -19.01 12.73 21.14
CA ALA A 79 -19.18 12.24 19.77
C ALA A 79 -17.87 11.64 19.21
N ALA A 80 -16.72 12.28 19.46
CA ALA A 80 -15.43 11.79 19.03
C ALA A 80 -15.03 10.48 19.73
N GLN A 81 -15.36 10.34 21.02
CA GLN A 81 -15.12 9.09 21.77
C GLN A 81 -16.00 7.95 21.25
N ASP A 82 -17.28 8.22 20.98
CA ASP A 82 -18.20 7.23 20.41
C ASP A 82 -17.76 6.79 19.02
N GLU A 83 -17.36 7.75 18.16
CA GLU A 83 -16.84 7.46 16.83
C GLU A 83 -15.55 6.63 16.90
N ALA A 84 -14.61 7.00 17.77
CA ALA A 84 -13.38 6.24 17.96
C ALA A 84 -13.66 4.83 18.50
N ALA A 85 -14.65 4.66 19.38
CA ALA A 85 -15.06 3.34 19.86
C ALA A 85 -15.66 2.49 18.73
N ARG A 86 -16.49 3.10 17.87
CA ARG A 86 -17.07 2.46 16.69
C ARG A 86 -15.99 2.00 15.71
N ILE A 87 -15.07 2.88 15.33
CA ILE A 87 -13.97 2.57 14.42
C ILE A 87 -13.11 1.43 14.98
N ARG A 88 -12.79 1.44 16.28
CA ARG A 88 -12.03 0.34 16.90
C ARG A 88 -12.78 -0.99 16.86
N ALA A 89 -14.08 -0.99 17.11
CA ALA A 89 -14.89 -2.19 17.07
C ALA A 89 -15.00 -2.76 15.65
N GLU A 90 -15.17 -1.91 14.65
CA GLU A 90 -15.19 -2.27 13.23
C GLU A 90 -13.83 -2.85 12.79
N ALA A 91 -12.74 -2.13 13.06
CA ALA A 91 -11.39 -2.61 12.75
C ALA A 91 -11.05 -3.95 13.44
N GLN A 92 -11.53 -4.15 14.67
CA GLN A 92 -11.34 -5.42 15.37
C GLN A 92 -12.15 -6.55 14.72
N SER A 93 -13.40 -6.29 14.32
CA SER A 93 -14.24 -7.24 13.59
C SER A 93 -13.61 -7.64 12.26
N ASP A 94 -13.12 -6.67 11.49
CA ASP A 94 -12.49 -6.89 10.19
C ASP A 94 -11.17 -7.67 10.30
N ALA A 95 -10.35 -7.32 11.30
CA ALA A 95 -9.12 -8.05 11.59
C ALA A 95 -9.41 -9.50 12.01
N GLN A 96 -10.49 -9.73 12.76
CA GLN A 96 -10.92 -11.07 13.12
C GLN A 96 -11.41 -11.86 11.89
N GLY A 97 -12.26 -11.25 11.05
CA GLY A 97 -12.73 -11.87 9.81
C GLY A 97 -11.57 -12.25 8.89
N THR A 98 -10.61 -11.34 8.70
CA THR A 98 -9.41 -11.60 7.89
C THR A 98 -8.58 -12.76 8.44
N ARG A 99 -8.43 -12.85 9.77
CA ARG A 99 -7.71 -13.95 10.43
C ARG A 99 -8.44 -15.27 10.22
N ASP A 100 -9.75 -15.29 10.41
CA ASP A 100 -10.57 -16.50 10.28
C ASP A 100 -10.54 -17.00 8.82
N ASP A 101 -10.64 -16.10 7.84
CA ASP A 101 -10.51 -16.40 6.42
C ASP A 101 -9.12 -16.96 6.06
N ALA A 102 -8.06 -16.36 6.61
CA ALA A 102 -6.69 -16.83 6.37
C ALA A 102 -6.46 -18.24 6.95
N VAL A 103 -7.00 -18.50 8.15
CA VAL A 103 -6.96 -19.84 8.79
C VAL A 103 -7.74 -20.85 7.95
N ALA A 104 -8.94 -20.50 7.48
CA ALA A 104 -9.75 -21.38 6.64
C ALA A 104 -9.04 -21.74 5.33
N LYS A 105 -8.49 -20.75 4.61
CA LYS A 105 -7.72 -20.97 3.38
C LYS A 105 -6.47 -21.82 3.61
N SER A 106 -5.77 -21.59 4.72
CA SER A 106 -4.59 -22.36 5.09
C SER A 106 -4.94 -23.82 5.37
N ALA A 107 -6.02 -24.07 6.11
CA ALA A 107 -6.51 -25.41 6.39
C ALA A 107 -6.92 -26.15 5.10
N GLU A 108 -7.61 -25.46 4.19
CA GLU A 108 -7.96 -26.01 2.87
C GLU A 108 -6.71 -26.39 2.06
N HIS A 109 -5.70 -25.52 2.02
CA HIS A 109 -4.47 -25.78 1.28
C HIS A 109 -3.70 -26.98 1.84
N VAL A 110 -3.58 -27.07 3.18
CA VAL A 110 -2.96 -28.23 3.85
C VAL A 110 -3.73 -29.52 3.52
N GLY A 111 -5.07 -29.46 3.48
CA GLY A 111 -5.91 -30.58 3.05
C GLY A 111 -5.57 -31.05 1.63
N LYS A 112 -5.51 -30.13 0.66
CA LYS A 112 -5.15 -30.45 -0.73
C LYS A 112 -3.74 -31.04 -0.86
N VAL A 113 -2.78 -30.51 -0.12
CA VAL A 113 -1.40 -31.02 -0.12
C VAL A 113 -1.35 -32.43 0.47
N ALA A 114 -2.09 -32.70 1.55
CA ALA A 114 -2.19 -34.02 2.15
C ALA A 114 -2.80 -35.04 1.17
N GLU A 115 -3.88 -34.67 0.48
CA GLU A 115 -4.53 -35.51 -0.55
C GLU A 115 -3.58 -35.82 -1.71
N SER A 116 -2.89 -34.79 -2.24
CA SER A 116 -1.90 -34.96 -3.32
C SER A 116 -0.74 -35.86 -2.89
N THR A 117 -0.24 -35.68 -1.66
CA THR A 117 0.84 -36.51 -1.12
C THR A 117 0.39 -37.96 -0.97
N GLN A 118 -0.83 -38.20 -0.49
CA GLN A 118 -1.39 -39.55 -0.40
C GLN A 118 -1.52 -40.22 -1.78
N LEU A 119 -1.94 -39.47 -2.81
CA LEU A 119 -2.01 -39.96 -4.18
C LEU A 119 -0.61 -40.30 -4.73
N MET A 120 0.40 -39.46 -4.45
CA MET A 120 1.78 -39.74 -4.83
C MET A 120 2.31 -41.02 -4.16
N LEU A 121 2.04 -41.21 -2.87
CA LEU A 121 2.41 -42.43 -2.15
C LEU A 121 1.74 -43.67 -2.75
N GLN A 122 0.43 -43.62 -3.03
CA GLN A 122 -0.28 -44.71 -3.70
C GLN A 122 0.32 -45.05 -5.07
N ARG A 123 0.78 -44.03 -5.82
CA ARG A 123 1.44 -44.24 -7.12
C ARG A 123 2.82 -44.86 -6.96
N VAL A 124 3.58 -44.48 -5.93
CA VAL A 124 4.88 -45.10 -5.62
C VAL A 124 4.70 -46.58 -5.26
N ASP A 125 3.73 -46.90 -4.41
CA ASP A 125 3.42 -48.30 -4.04
C ASP A 125 3.00 -49.14 -5.26
N ALA A 126 2.25 -48.55 -6.18
CA ALA A 126 1.90 -49.18 -7.46
C ALA A 126 3.14 -49.44 -8.33
N MET A 127 4.02 -48.45 -8.47
CA MET A 127 5.29 -48.60 -9.21
C MET A 127 6.21 -49.64 -8.56
N GLU A 128 6.28 -49.70 -7.22
CA GLU A 128 7.05 -50.73 -6.50
C GLU A 128 6.50 -52.13 -6.79
N SER A 129 5.18 -52.29 -6.80
CA SER A 129 4.52 -53.56 -7.11
C SER A 129 4.78 -54.00 -8.56
N GLU A 130 4.73 -53.07 -9.50
CA GLU A 130 5.06 -53.32 -10.92
C GLU A 130 6.54 -53.71 -11.10
N LEU A 131 7.47 -53.02 -10.43
CA LEU A 131 8.89 -53.37 -10.43
C LEU A 131 9.13 -54.77 -9.83
N GLY A 132 8.45 -55.11 -8.74
CA GLY A 132 8.49 -56.45 -8.16
C GLY A 132 8.04 -57.54 -9.13
N ALA A 133 6.94 -57.29 -9.86
CA ALA A 133 6.45 -58.20 -10.89
C ALA A 133 7.43 -58.34 -12.07
N LEU A 134 8.06 -57.25 -12.51
CA LEU A 134 9.07 -57.26 -13.57
C LEU A 134 10.32 -58.04 -13.16
N ILE A 135 10.78 -57.88 -11.92
CA ILE A 135 11.93 -58.63 -11.38
C ILE A 135 11.63 -60.14 -11.33
N GLU A 136 10.44 -60.52 -10.87
CA GLU A 136 10.07 -61.94 -10.78
C GLU A 136 9.91 -62.57 -12.19
N SER A 137 9.35 -61.82 -13.14
CA SER A 137 9.30 -62.19 -14.55
C SER A 137 10.71 -62.39 -15.13
N LEU A 138 11.64 -61.47 -14.86
CA LEU A 138 13.03 -61.56 -15.32
C LEU A 138 13.76 -62.77 -14.71
N ARG A 139 13.57 -63.03 -13.41
CA ARG A 139 14.13 -64.22 -12.73
C ARG A 139 13.60 -65.50 -13.35
N THR A 140 12.29 -65.58 -13.57
CA THR A 140 11.65 -66.73 -14.22
C THR A 140 12.18 -66.93 -15.64
N GLY A 141 12.31 -65.85 -16.41
CA GLY A 141 12.90 -65.86 -17.74
C GLY A 141 14.35 -66.34 -17.75
N ALA A 142 15.19 -65.85 -16.82
CA ALA A 142 16.59 -66.25 -16.69
C ALA A 142 16.74 -67.74 -16.34
N ASN A 143 15.93 -68.27 -15.42
CA ASN A 143 15.93 -69.69 -15.06
C ASN A 143 15.52 -70.58 -16.25
N ARG A 144 14.52 -70.14 -17.03
CA ARG A 144 14.10 -70.83 -18.24
C ARG A 144 15.19 -70.84 -19.30
N LEU A 145 15.81 -69.69 -19.57
CA LEU A 145 16.92 -69.59 -20.53
C LEU A 145 18.10 -70.48 -20.12
N ASN A 146 18.42 -70.56 -18.82
CA ASN A 146 19.47 -71.45 -18.32
C ASN A 146 19.13 -72.93 -18.56
N ALA A 147 17.87 -73.33 -18.31
CA ALA A 147 17.41 -74.69 -18.63
C ALA A 147 17.48 -74.99 -20.13
N ASP A 148 17.05 -74.05 -20.97
CA ASP A 148 17.09 -74.18 -22.44
C ASP A 148 18.54 -74.30 -22.95
N LEU A 149 19.48 -73.51 -22.42
CA LEU A 149 20.90 -73.58 -22.74
C LEU A 149 21.53 -74.91 -22.30
N THR A 150 21.17 -75.42 -21.11
CA THR A 150 21.64 -76.72 -20.61
C THR A 150 21.15 -77.86 -21.51
N LEU A 151 19.89 -77.81 -21.97
CA LEU A 151 19.35 -78.76 -22.94
C LEU A 151 20.07 -78.68 -24.29
N LEU A 152 20.31 -77.48 -24.81
CA LEU A 152 21.05 -77.28 -26.05
C LEU A 152 22.49 -77.81 -25.96
N GLN A 153 23.17 -77.54 -24.84
CA GLN A 153 24.53 -78.03 -24.59
C GLN A 153 24.56 -79.56 -24.52
N GLY A 154 23.57 -80.18 -23.88
CA GLY A 154 23.39 -81.64 -23.87
C GLY A 154 23.21 -82.22 -25.27
N ASN A 155 22.26 -81.70 -26.04
CA ASN A 155 21.98 -82.14 -27.41
C ASN A 155 23.21 -81.97 -28.33
N MET A 156 23.94 -80.85 -28.21
CA MET A 156 25.17 -80.63 -28.96
C MET A 156 26.26 -81.62 -28.54
N GLY A 157 26.40 -81.90 -27.24
CA GLY A 157 27.34 -82.90 -26.73
C GLY A 157 27.06 -84.30 -27.28
N GLU A 158 25.79 -84.70 -27.37
CA GLU A 158 25.38 -85.96 -27.99
C GLU A 158 25.69 -86.00 -29.49
N LEU A 159 25.41 -84.92 -30.22
CA LEU A 159 25.75 -84.80 -31.64
C LEU A 159 27.27 -84.89 -31.87
N TYR A 160 28.07 -84.22 -31.04
CA TYR A 160 29.54 -84.31 -31.11
C TYR A 160 30.05 -85.72 -30.78
N GLY A 161 29.45 -86.40 -29.80
CA GLY A 161 29.78 -87.79 -29.48
C GLY A 161 29.43 -88.77 -30.61
N ALA A 162 28.27 -88.59 -31.24
CA ALA A 162 27.83 -89.41 -32.37
C ALA A 162 28.66 -89.16 -33.65
N ALA A 163 29.17 -87.94 -33.84
CA ALA A 163 29.98 -87.57 -34.99
C ALA A 163 31.46 -88.03 -34.90
N GLY A 164 31.88 -88.70 -33.82
CA GLY A 164 33.19 -89.37 -33.75
C GLY A 164 34.41 -88.45 -33.90
N SER A 165 34.29 -87.16 -33.59
CA SER A 165 35.39 -86.21 -33.75
C SER A 165 36.23 -86.16 -32.47
N THR A 166 37.41 -86.78 -32.54
CA THR A 166 38.50 -86.53 -31.59
C THR A 166 39.06 -85.16 -31.92
N VAL A 167 38.48 -84.10 -31.34
CA VAL A 167 39.01 -82.74 -31.50
C VAL A 167 40.30 -82.64 -30.68
N GLU A 168 41.43 -82.66 -31.39
CA GLU A 168 42.76 -82.38 -30.87
C GLU A 168 42.78 -80.95 -30.25
N PRO A 169 43.32 -80.77 -29.04
CA PRO A 169 43.26 -79.48 -28.34
C PRO A 169 44.16 -78.46 -29.06
N LEU A 170 43.52 -77.45 -29.66
CA LEU A 170 44.19 -76.27 -30.20
C LEU A 170 44.92 -75.51 -29.07
N PRO A 171 46.09 -74.90 -29.36
CA PRO A 171 46.88 -74.16 -28.38
C PRO A 171 46.11 -72.95 -27.82
N PRO A 172 46.40 -72.54 -26.57
CA PRO A 172 45.71 -71.43 -25.92
C PRO A 172 45.93 -70.14 -26.71
N VAL A 173 44.83 -69.54 -27.17
CA VAL A 173 44.83 -68.19 -27.73
C VAL A 173 45.24 -67.23 -26.60
N PRO A 174 46.19 -66.30 -26.83
CA PRO A 174 46.65 -65.37 -25.80
C PRO A 174 45.48 -64.52 -25.27
N ALA A 175 45.46 -64.35 -23.95
CA ALA A 175 44.46 -63.57 -23.23
C ALA A 175 44.29 -62.17 -23.86
N PRO A 176 43.05 -61.68 -24.03
CA PRO A 176 42.82 -60.30 -24.45
C PRO A 176 43.46 -59.37 -23.43
N ALA A 177 44.28 -58.44 -23.91
CA ALA A 177 44.86 -57.38 -23.11
C ALA A 177 43.75 -56.61 -22.37
N PRO A 178 43.99 -56.13 -21.13
CA PRO A 178 43.01 -55.35 -20.41
C PRO A 178 42.70 -54.10 -21.23
N VAL A 179 41.45 -53.97 -21.66
CA VAL A 179 40.93 -52.71 -22.18
C VAL A 179 41.12 -51.70 -21.05
N ALA A 180 41.92 -50.69 -21.32
CA ALA A 180 42.15 -49.57 -20.42
C ALA A 180 40.79 -49.06 -19.94
N ALA A 181 40.63 -49.00 -18.63
CA ALA A 181 39.50 -48.36 -17.99
C ALA A 181 39.36 -46.94 -18.56
N ASP A 182 38.22 -46.70 -19.20
CA ASP A 182 37.70 -45.35 -19.42
C ASP A 182 37.73 -44.64 -18.05
N PRO A 183 38.22 -43.39 -17.95
CA PRO A 183 38.36 -42.73 -16.67
C PRO A 183 37.00 -42.62 -15.98
N GLU A 184 36.99 -42.92 -14.69
CA GLU A 184 35.88 -42.58 -13.79
C GLU A 184 35.45 -41.13 -14.09
N PRO A 185 34.16 -40.85 -14.31
CA PRO A 185 33.68 -39.48 -14.28
C PRO A 185 34.04 -38.92 -12.90
N GLU A 186 34.86 -37.88 -12.88
CA GLU A 186 35.12 -37.10 -11.68
C GLU A 186 33.79 -36.80 -10.99
N PRO A 187 33.68 -36.98 -9.66
CA PRO A 187 32.51 -36.55 -8.94
C PRO A 187 32.42 -35.04 -9.17
N ALA A 188 31.37 -34.62 -9.88
CA ALA A 188 30.98 -33.23 -9.99
C ALA A 188 31.03 -32.66 -8.57
N ALA A 189 32.04 -31.83 -8.34
CA ALA A 189 32.21 -31.08 -7.13
C ALA A 189 30.86 -30.43 -6.81
N ALA A 190 30.49 -30.55 -5.54
CA ALA A 190 29.57 -29.70 -4.81
C ALA A 190 28.98 -28.60 -5.68
N ALA A 191 27.70 -28.75 -6.05
CA ALA A 191 26.67 -27.85 -5.53
C ALA A 191 27.30 -26.54 -5.09
N ALA A 192 27.43 -25.61 -6.05
CA ALA A 192 27.46 -24.22 -5.71
C ALA A 192 26.21 -24.00 -4.85
N GLU A 193 26.44 -23.84 -3.54
CA GLU A 193 25.56 -23.04 -2.71
C GLU A 193 25.21 -21.82 -3.54
N PRO A 194 23.92 -21.52 -3.77
CA PRO A 194 23.57 -20.22 -4.30
C PRO A 194 24.15 -19.23 -3.31
N GLU A 195 25.12 -18.45 -3.78
CA GLU A 195 25.62 -17.25 -3.15
C GLU A 195 24.38 -16.46 -2.76
N ALA A 196 24.01 -16.58 -1.48
CA ALA A 196 23.00 -15.77 -0.87
C ALA A 196 23.51 -14.35 -1.09
N ALA A 197 22.85 -13.63 -2.00
CA ALA A 197 22.97 -12.19 -2.07
C ALA A 197 22.95 -11.68 -0.63
N PRO A 198 23.90 -10.82 -0.23
CA PRO A 198 23.88 -10.25 1.10
C PRO A 198 22.51 -9.59 1.24
N VAL A 199 21.68 -10.18 2.10
CA VAL A 199 20.53 -9.49 2.66
C VAL A 199 21.18 -8.30 3.33
N GLU A 200 20.95 -7.11 2.76
CA GLU A 200 21.20 -5.86 3.45
C GLU A 200 20.45 -5.94 4.77
N GLU A 201 21.20 -6.28 5.80
CA GLU A 201 20.87 -6.07 7.19
C GLU A 201 20.44 -4.60 7.28
N PRO A 202 19.17 -4.28 7.59
CA PRO A 202 18.80 -2.90 7.82
C PRO A 202 19.62 -2.47 9.03
N ALA A 203 20.63 -1.64 8.76
CA ALA A 203 21.44 -1.02 9.78
C ALA A 203 20.51 -0.53 10.87
N ALA A 204 20.67 -1.14 12.05
CA ALA A 204 20.22 -0.56 13.29
C ALA A 204 20.85 0.83 13.35
N ALA A 205 20.06 1.83 13.00
CA ALA A 205 20.39 3.22 13.22
C ALA A 205 20.49 3.39 14.74
N GLU A 206 21.73 3.41 15.20
CA GLU A 206 22.10 3.90 16.51
C GLU A 206 21.42 5.24 16.78
N GLU A 207 20.86 5.30 17.98
CA GLU A 207 20.38 6.49 18.65
C GLU A 207 21.42 7.61 18.59
N ALA A 208 21.05 8.73 17.95
CA ALA A 208 21.63 10.03 18.26
C ALA A 208 20.65 10.81 19.16
N PRO A 209 21.08 11.28 20.34
CA PRO A 209 20.20 12.03 21.23
C PRO A 209 20.12 13.51 20.81
N GLY A 210 18.89 13.97 20.57
CA GLY A 210 18.40 15.30 20.91
C GLY A 210 18.73 16.47 19.98
N LEU A 211 17.68 17.07 19.39
CA LEU A 211 17.32 18.49 19.60
C LEU A 211 16.01 18.84 18.87
N PHE A 212 15.00 19.07 19.70
CA PHE A 212 13.74 19.80 19.53
C PHE A 212 13.53 20.62 18.24
N ALA A 213 12.45 20.28 17.52
CA ALA A 213 11.53 21.28 16.96
C ALA A 213 10.12 20.67 16.90
N SER A 214 9.24 21.19 17.76
CA SER A 214 7.81 20.90 17.76
C SER A 214 7.16 21.35 16.46
N THR A 215 6.42 20.44 15.82
CA THR A 215 5.14 20.77 15.19
C THR A 215 4.12 19.71 15.60
N GLU A 216 3.38 20.10 16.61
CA GLU A 216 2.05 19.66 17.00
C GLU A 216 1.09 19.75 15.80
N THR A 217 0.40 18.67 15.43
CA THR A 217 -1.06 18.59 15.18
C THR A 217 -1.46 17.35 14.34
N ALA A 218 -2.44 16.63 14.88
CA ALA A 218 -3.43 15.72 14.28
C ALA A 218 -3.12 14.23 14.03
N ALA A 219 -4.01 13.45 14.64
CA ALA A 219 -4.27 12.01 14.62
C ALA A 219 -4.77 11.48 13.24
N PRO A 220 -4.95 10.15 13.11
CA PRO A 220 -5.05 9.43 11.85
C PRO A 220 -6.52 9.24 11.39
N ALA A 221 -6.75 9.44 10.10
CA ALA A 221 -7.92 8.99 9.33
C ALA A 221 -7.35 8.25 8.10
N GLU A 222 -7.61 6.95 7.97
CA GLU A 222 -8.75 6.40 7.23
C GLU A 222 -8.62 6.63 5.71
N ALA A 223 -8.64 5.52 4.96
CA ALA A 223 -8.43 5.47 3.53
C ALA A 223 -9.41 6.40 2.79
N PRO A 224 -8.94 7.25 1.86
CA PRO A 224 -9.85 7.96 1.00
C PRO A 224 -10.45 6.96 0.02
N LYS A 225 -11.79 6.93 -0.03
CA LYS A 225 -12.49 6.63 -1.27
C LYS A 225 -11.88 7.51 -2.35
N ALA A 226 -11.58 6.92 -3.50
CA ALA A 226 -11.08 7.59 -4.67
C ALA A 226 -12.12 8.58 -5.22
N ASP A 227 -12.22 9.75 -4.59
CA ASP A 227 -12.46 11.00 -5.30
C ASP A 227 -11.08 11.43 -5.83
N ALA A 228 -10.77 11.00 -7.05
CA ALA A 228 -9.58 11.43 -7.78
C ALA A 228 -9.75 12.92 -8.13
N ALA A 229 -9.25 13.80 -7.26
CA ALA A 229 -8.82 15.12 -7.67
C ALA A 229 -7.53 14.95 -8.50
N PRO A 230 -7.38 15.68 -9.62
CA PRO A 230 -6.38 15.39 -10.64
C PRO A 230 -4.98 15.73 -10.10
N ALA A 231 -4.13 14.71 -10.01
CA ALA A 231 -2.70 14.90 -9.86
C ALA A 231 -2.13 15.24 -11.25
N GLU A 232 -2.18 16.52 -11.61
CA GLU A 232 -1.63 17.04 -12.87
C GLU A 232 -0.17 16.60 -13.05
N GLY A 233 0.04 15.50 -13.79
CA GLY A 233 1.35 14.97 -14.17
C GLY A 233 1.59 13.47 -13.89
N GLY A 234 0.74 12.80 -13.10
CA GLY A 234 0.93 11.39 -12.71
C GLY A 234 0.08 10.35 -13.48
N ASP A 235 -0.97 10.81 -14.17
CA ASP A 235 -2.04 9.91 -14.63
C ASP A 235 -1.64 9.04 -15.84
N VAL A 236 -0.71 9.49 -16.68
CA VAL A 236 -0.27 8.74 -17.87
C VAL A 236 0.65 7.57 -17.49
N GLU A 237 1.61 7.80 -16.58
CA GLU A 237 2.56 6.78 -16.12
C GLU A 237 1.83 5.71 -15.28
N GLY A 238 0.89 6.13 -14.44
CA GLY A 238 0.02 5.24 -13.66
C GLY A 238 -0.89 4.39 -14.57
N ALA A 239 -1.52 5.00 -15.57
CA ALA A 239 -2.32 4.28 -16.57
C ALA A 239 -1.48 3.23 -17.33
N ARG A 240 -0.23 3.55 -17.69
CA ARG A 240 0.67 2.61 -18.37
C ARG A 240 0.99 1.40 -17.51
N LEU A 241 1.29 1.60 -16.22
CA LEU A 241 1.56 0.50 -15.28
C LEU A 241 0.36 -0.42 -15.10
N ILE A 242 -0.84 0.15 -14.95
CA ILE A 242 -2.08 -0.62 -14.85
C ILE A 242 -2.34 -1.40 -16.14
N ALA A 243 -2.21 -0.75 -17.31
CA ALA A 243 -2.41 -1.39 -18.60
C ALA A 243 -1.44 -2.56 -18.83
N LEU A 244 -0.16 -2.38 -18.46
CA LEU A 244 0.86 -3.42 -18.54
C LEU A 244 0.53 -4.61 -17.63
N ASN A 245 0.10 -4.34 -16.39
CA ASN A 245 -0.30 -5.40 -15.46
C ASN A 245 -1.55 -6.15 -15.97
N MET A 246 -2.55 -5.46 -16.51
CA MET A 246 -3.73 -6.10 -17.09
C MET A 246 -3.36 -6.98 -18.29
N ALA A 247 -2.50 -6.49 -19.18
CA ALA A 247 -2.05 -7.24 -20.34
C ALA A 247 -1.20 -8.49 -19.96
N LEU A 248 -0.34 -8.39 -18.94
CA LEU A 248 0.42 -9.54 -18.39
C LEU A 248 -0.49 -10.61 -17.77
N ASN A 249 -1.64 -10.21 -17.22
CA ASN A 249 -2.65 -11.12 -16.67
C ASN A 249 -3.60 -11.69 -17.75
N GLY A 250 -3.39 -11.35 -19.02
CA GLY A 250 -4.15 -11.89 -20.15
C GLY A 250 -5.48 -11.16 -20.45
N SER A 251 -5.71 -9.98 -19.88
CA SER A 251 -6.86 -9.14 -20.24
C SER A 251 -6.81 -8.71 -21.71
N SER A 252 -7.97 -8.58 -22.34
CA SER A 252 -8.03 -8.14 -23.74
C SER A 252 -7.75 -6.63 -23.86
N ARG A 253 -7.36 -6.20 -25.06
CA ARG A 253 -7.09 -4.79 -25.34
C ARG A 253 -8.32 -3.92 -25.09
N GLU A 254 -9.51 -4.40 -25.46
CA GLU A 254 -10.78 -3.68 -25.29
C GLU A 254 -11.18 -3.56 -23.81
N GLU A 255 -10.91 -4.58 -23.01
CA GLU A 255 -11.17 -4.57 -21.57
C GLU A 255 -10.26 -3.56 -20.85
N THR A 256 -8.99 -3.51 -21.24
CA THR A 256 -8.03 -2.53 -20.72
C THR A 256 -8.39 -1.09 -21.15
N ASP A 257 -8.84 -0.88 -22.39
CA ASP A 257 -9.32 0.44 -22.86
C ASP A 257 -10.52 0.94 -22.05
N THR A 258 -11.48 0.05 -21.80
CA THR A 258 -12.67 0.33 -20.99
C THR A 258 -12.25 0.76 -19.58
N TYR A 259 -11.39 -0.03 -18.93
CA TYR A 259 -10.91 0.27 -17.58
C TYR A 259 -10.18 1.62 -17.51
N LEU A 260 -9.29 1.90 -18.47
CA LEU A 260 -8.57 3.16 -18.50
C LEU A 260 -9.50 4.36 -18.76
N SER A 261 -10.61 4.16 -19.48
CA SER A 261 -11.59 5.23 -19.73
C SER A 261 -12.43 5.62 -18.52
N GLU A 262 -12.65 4.68 -17.60
CA GLU A 262 -13.42 4.92 -16.39
C GLU A 262 -12.57 5.52 -15.27
N ASN A 263 -11.25 5.25 -15.28
CA ASN A 263 -10.37 5.55 -14.16
C ASN A 263 -9.32 6.64 -14.44
N PHE A 264 -9.02 6.96 -15.71
CA PHE A 264 -7.97 7.91 -16.07
C PHE A 264 -8.42 8.87 -17.18
N ASP A 265 -8.11 10.16 -17.03
CA ASP A 265 -8.36 11.19 -18.06
C ASP A 265 -7.15 11.32 -19.01
N LEU A 266 -7.08 10.40 -20.00
CA LEU A 266 -5.96 10.30 -20.94
C LEU A 266 -6.31 10.93 -22.29
N ALA A 267 -5.46 11.84 -22.78
CA ALA A 267 -5.63 12.48 -24.08
C ALA A 267 -5.42 11.52 -25.27
N ASP A 268 -4.54 10.52 -25.14
CA ASP A 268 -4.25 9.55 -26.21
C ASP A 268 -4.10 8.12 -25.66
N ARG A 269 -5.23 7.55 -25.26
CA ARG A 269 -5.32 6.19 -24.71
C ARG A 269 -5.00 5.11 -25.77
N ALA A 270 -5.34 5.36 -27.03
CA ALA A 270 -5.11 4.40 -28.10
C ALA A 270 -3.61 4.17 -28.33
N ALA A 271 -2.81 5.24 -28.36
CA ALA A 271 -1.36 5.13 -28.52
C ALA A 271 -0.68 4.41 -27.34
N LEU A 272 -1.15 4.64 -26.10
CA LEU A 272 -0.64 3.95 -24.91
C LEU A 272 -0.90 2.44 -24.98
N LEU A 273 -2.11 2.03 -25.38
CA LEU A 273 -2.46 0.62 -25.53
C LEU A 273 -1.66 -0.05 -26.66
N ASP A 274 -1.44 0.64 -27.78
CA ASP A 274 -0.59 0.12 -28.86
C ASP A 274 0.84 -0.15 -28.38
N GLU A 275 1.42 0.76 -27.59
CA GLU A 275 2.76 0.59 -27.02
C GLU A 275 2.84 -0.57 -26.02
N VAL A 276 1.89 -0.67 -25.09
CA VAL A 276 1.88 -1.72 -24.06
C VAL A 276 1.72 -3.10 -24.69
N TYR A 277 0.77 -3.29 -25.61
CA TYR A 277 0.54 -4.59 -26.25
C TYR A 277 1.62 -4.95 -27.27
N ALA A 278 2.26 -3.97 -27.92
CA ALA A 278 3.44 -4.22 -28.74
C ALA A 278 4.67 -4.67 -27.93
N THR A 279 4.70 -4.41 -26.62
CA THR A 279 5.81 -4.83 -25.75
C THR A 279 5.69 -6.29 -25.30
N ILE A 280 4.48 -6.87 -25.33
CA ILE A 280 4.18 -8.20 -24.79
C ILE A 280 4.00 -9.26 -25.88
N GLY A 281 3.60 -8.86 -27.10
CA GLY A 281 3.41 -9.75 -28.26
C GLY A 281 4.65 -9.87 -29.12
#